data_AF-A0A8S1GMJ8-F1
#
_entry.id   AF-A0A8S1GMJ8-F1
#
_cell.length_a   1.000
_cell.length_b   1.000
_cell.length_c   1.000
_cell.angle_alpha   90.00
_cell.angle_beta   90.00
_cell.angle_gamma   90.00
#
_symmetry.space_group_name_H-M   'P 1'
#
loop_
_entity.id
_entity.type
_entity.pdbx_description
1 polymer ?
#
loop_
_entity_poly.entity_id
_entity_poly.type
_entity_poly.pdbx_seq_one_letter_code
_entity_poly.pdbx_strand_id
1 'polypeptide(L)'
;MSSRRTYSIIPNDEKQPPEPRLPDIPTFGEILATKRDIDTRAMPFWTTQDTRNAILSTLIPGAAAATAFAVFARDHSVTTWWSGIRKPNWAPEDVRVYSAVDLLTVSPLGYASYLVYKNGGGFDYNDTRLALGLYGANLALALATIPIVKNKNLGCMWKNTALIHLTAAGAAYAFYKIDKTAGLLLVPYALWTGFYAILAYSIDKENKPIKDLRAVRFEMSVYNKESRIGESEDVWDDTELIRMYEESISSTYKQLKAPAQSRTVTTKDGNVYNWTVGSQCMAPFEEEGETAWFPAVIEELDEKSTQVVVIFEGYGNMETVDIESLWQKTDSAEEVMDTNEKSATPQKIKVNCEAESTPDGPKKPKNVPMIPAIAPPPPLSVFSTALPNEVEALNSMLMSWYMSGYHTGYYQAITDLKRNS
;
A
#
# COMPACT_ATOMS: atom_id res chain seq x y z
N MET A 1 100.72 28.75 35.80
CA MET A 1 101.53 28.46 37.00
C MET A 1 101.20 29.54 38.04
N SER A 2 100.19 29.28 38.88
CA SER A 2 100.31 28.72 40.23
C SER A 2 100.61 29.81 41.27
N SER A 3 99.57 30.32 41.92
CA SER A 3 99.69 30.88 43.26
C SER A 3 98.68 30.16 44.18
N ARG A 4 99.19 29.84 45.37
CA ARG A 4 98.84 28.71 46.23
C ARG A 4 97.50 28.89 46.95
N ARG A 5 96.81 27.77 47.15
CA ARG A 5 95.73 27.58 48.13
C ARG A 5 96.27 27.77 49.55
N THR A 6 95.50 28.49 50.36
CA THR A 6 95.54 28.40 51.83
C THR A 6 94.16 27.95 52.28
N TYR A 7 94.11 26.85 53.03
CA TYR A 7 92.90 26.27 53.61
C TYR A 7 92.59 26.98 54.93
N SER A 8 91.32 27.36 55.13
CA SER A 8 90.77 27.68 56.44
C SER A 8 89.59 26.77 56.72
N ILE A 9 89.71 26.00 57.81
CA ILE A 9 88.69 25.11 58.36
C ILE A 9 87.69 25.95 59.18
N ILE A 10 86.39 25.80 58.94
CA ILE A 10 85.30 26.29 59.80
C ILE A 10 84.28 25.13 59.96
N PRO A 11 83.72 24.90 61.17
CA PRO A 11 83.26 23.58 61.59
C PRO A 11 81.83 23.24 61.15
N ASN A 12 81.57 21.92 61.23
CA ASN A 12 80.33 21.23 60.91
C ASN A 12 79.21 21.66 61.87
N ASP A 13 78.09 22.18 61.35
CA ASP A 13 76.88 22.46 62.12
C ASP A 13 75.78 21.50 61.65
N GLU A 14 75.48 20.53 62.50
CA GLU A 14 74.58 19.41 62.26
C GLU A 14 73.12 19.91 62.30
N LYS A 15 72.49 20.12 61.13
CA LYS A 15 71.06 20.46 61.04
C LYS A 15 70.19 19.21 61.11
N GLN A 16 69.44 19.07 62.20
CA GLN A 16 68.34 18.13 62.38
C GLN A 16 67.22 18.40 61.33
N PRO A 17 66.60 17.38 60.69
CA PRO A 17 65.53 17.59 59.72
C PRO A 17 64.21 17.98 60.42
N PRO A 18 63.35 18.81 59.79
CA PRO A 18 62.09 19.25 60.39
C PRO A 18 61.07 18.11 60.49
N GLU A 19 60.37 18.05 61.62
CA GLU A 19 59.33 17.08 61.94
C GLU A 19 58.07 17.28 61.06
N PRO A 20 57.40 16.21 60.58
CA PRO A 20 56.22 16.33 59.74
C PRO A 20 55.01 16.79 60.55
N ARG A 21 54.49 17.99 60.24
CA ARG A 21 53.22 18.48 60.78
C ARG A 21 52.06 17.69 60.18
N LEU A 22 51.31 16.97 61.02
CA LEU A 22 50.02 16.39 60.68
C LEU A 22 49.02 17.51 60.32
N PRO A 23 48.14 17.33 59.32
CA PRO A 23 47.14 18.34 58.99
C PRO A 23 46.15 18.50 60.15
N ASP A 24 45.86 19.75 60.51
CA ASP A 24 44.92 20.09 61.58
C ASP A 24 43.53 19.52 61.29
N ILE A 25 42.96 18.80 62.26
CA ILE A 25 41.60 18.25 62.17
C ILE A 25 40.62 19.42 62.37
N PRO A 26 39.71 19.69 61.42
CA PRO A 26 38.78 20.80 61.53
C PRO A 26 37.92 20.65 62.79
N THR A 27 37.80 21.72 63.54
CA THR A 27 37.01 21.77 64.77
C THR A 27 35.53 21.56 64.46
N PHE A 28 34.76 21.09 65.45
CA PHE A 28 33.31 20.92 65.29
C PHE A 28 32.61 22.24 64.88
N GLY A 29 33.14 23.38 65.34
CA GLY A 29 32.69 24.71 64.92
C GLY A 29 32.93 24.99 63.44
N GLU A 30 34.09 24.61 62.91
CA GLU A 30 34.41 24.72 61.47
C GLU A 30 33.60 23.74 60.64
N ILE A 31 33.37 22.51 61.12
CA ILE A 31 32.50 21.53 60.44
C ILE A 31 31.06 22.05 60.40
N LEU A 32 30.56 22.64 61.48
CA LEU A 32 29.24 23.25 61.50
C LEU A 32 29.15 24.54 60.68
N ALA A 33 30.20 25.35 60.65
CA ALA A 33 30.28 26.53 59.79
C ALA A 33 30.33 26.12 58.31
N THR A 34 31.08 25.08 57.96
CA THR A 34 31.14 24.52 56.60
C THR A 34 29.80 23.88 56.23
N LYS A 35 29.16 23.14 57.15
CA LYS A 35 27.82 22.57 56.91
C LYS A 35 26.76 23.66 56.79
N ARG A 36 26.86 24.71 57.60
CA ARG A 36 25.99 25.89 57.52
C ARG A 36 26.25 26.66 56.22
N ASP A 37 27.49 26.84 55.77
CA ASP A 37 27.87 27.43 54.47
C ASP A 37 27.45 26.57 53.27
N ILE A 38 27.42 25.23 53.43
CA ILE A 38 26.89 24.29 52.44
C ILE A 38 25.36 24.38 52.37
N ASP A 39 24.66 24.54 53.49
CA ASP A 39 23.20 24.78 53.54
C ASP A 39 22.84 26.24 53.18
N THR A 40 23.73 27.21 53.39
CA THR A 40 23.59 28.63 53.04
C THR A 40 24.30 29.00 51.73
N ARG A 41 24.62 28.01 50.88
CA ARG A 41 24.67 28.22 49.42
C ARG A 41 23.25 28.54 48.99
N ALA A 42 22.86 29.76 49.31
CA ALA A 42 21.55 30.33 49.14
C ALA A 42 21.11 30.06 47.70
N MET A 43 19.92 29.48 47.53
CA MET A 43 19.25 29.57 46.24
C MET A 43 19.29 31.04 45.85
N PRO A 44 19.91 31.41 44.70
CA PRO A 44 20.07 32.81 44.34
C PRO A 44 18.68 33.45 44.35
N PHE A 45 18.49 34.43 45.23
CA PHE A 45 17.20 35.06 45.51
C PHE A 45 16.40 35.28 44.22
N TRP A 46 15.15 34.82 44.19
CA TRP A 46 14.33 34.90 42.99
C TRP A 46 13.80 36.32 42.82
N THR A 47 14.22 37.00 41.77
CA THR A 47 13.87 38.40 41.48
C THR A 47 12.72 38.50 40.47
N THR A 48 12.11 39.68 40.38
CA THR A 48 11.16 40.02 39.30
C THR A 48 11.82 39.88 37.92
N GLN A 49 13.11 40.18 37.82
CA GLN A 49 13.87 40.04 36.59
C GLN A 49 13.99 38.58 36.16
N ASP A 50 14.17 37.67 37.11
CA ASP A 50 14.23 36.24 36.85
C ASP A 50 12.90 35.69 36.37
N THR A 51 11.80 36.17 36.94
CA THR A 51 10.44 35.85 36.48
C THR A 51 10.25 36.26 35.02
N ARG A 52 10.65 37.48 34.65
CA ARG A 52 10.56 37.96 33.27
C ARG A 52 11.38 37.08 32.32
N ASN A 53 12.62 36.77 32.68
CA ASN A 53 13.51 35.98 31.84
C ASN A 53 13.01 34.53 31.67
N ALA A 54 12.52 33.91 32.75
CA ALA A 54 11.92 32.58 32.71
C ALA A 54 10.70 32.50 31.77
N ILE A 55 9.83 33.52 31.82
CA ILE A 55 8.67 33.62 30.92
C ILE A 55 9.15 33.74 29.47
N LEU A 56 10.09 34.64 29.19
CA LEU A 56 10.66 34.81 27.84
C LEU A 56 11.29 33.52 27.32
N SER A 57 12.05 32.79 28.14
CA SER A 57 12.63 31.50 27.78
C SER A 57 11.58 30.43 27.47
N THR A 58 10.41 30.48 28.12
CA THR A 58 9.29 29.53 27.90
C THR A 58 8.48 29.85 26.65
N LEU A 59 8.41 31.13 26.26
CA LEU A 59 7.75 31.52 25.02
C LEU A 59 8.47 30.99 23.77
N ILE A 60 9.79 30.81 23.81
CA ILE A 60 10.58 30.39 22.64
C ILE A 60 10.17 28.98 22.16
N PRO A 61 10.24 27.91 22.99
CA PRO A 61 9.83 26.56 22.55
C PRO A 61 8.33 26.50 22.21
N GLY A 62 7.49 27.20 22.97
CA GLY A 62 6.05 27.24 22.74
C GLY A 62 5.68 27.86 21.38
N ALA A 63 6.29 29.01 21.04
CA ALA A 63 6.08 29.67 19.76
C ALA A 63 6.62 28.84 18.58
N ALA A 64 7.77 28.17 18.77
CA ALA A 64 8.33 27.27 17.77
C ALA A 64 7.40 26.07 17.50
N ALA A 65 6.89 25.42 18.55
CA ALA A 65 5.95 24.31 18.43
C ALA A 65 4.63 24.73 17.77
N ALA A 66 4.05 25.86 18.18
CA ALA A 66 2.81 26.38 17.59
C ALA A 66 2.99 26.71 16.10
N THR A 67 4.12 27.31 15.72
CA THR A 67 4.43 27.63 14.32
C THR A 67 4.64 26.37 13.50
N ALA A 68 5.38 25.38 14.01
CA ALA A 68 5.57 24.10 13.34
C ALA A 68 4.23 23.39 13.10
N PHE A 69 3.38 23.31 14.12
CA PHE A 69 2.03 22.74 14.00
C PHE A 69 1.19 23.48 12.95
N ALA A 70 1.18 24.81 12.98
CA ALA A 70 0.42 25.61 12.01
C ALA A 70 0.91 25.40 10.56
N VAL A 71 2.22 25.24 10.35
CA VAL A 71 2.81 24.93 9.04
C VAL A 71 2.36 23.54 8.56
N PHE A 72 2.35 22.54 9.43
CA PHE A 72 1.92 21.19 9.06
C PHE A 72 0.40 21.08 8.82
N ALA A 73 -0.40 21.68 9.69
CA ALA A 73 -1.86 21.60 9.60
C ALA A 73 -2.42 22.26 8.32
N ARG A 74 -1.70 23.25 7.76
CA ARG A 74 -2.08 23.94 6.53
C ARG A 74 -1.60 23.25 5.25
N ASP A 75 -0.67 22.30 5.35
CA ASP A 75 -0.09 21.63 4.19
C ASP A 75 -0.85 20.33 3.87
N HIS A 76 -1.88 20.44 3.01
CA HIS A 76 -2.70 19.31 2.59
C HIS A 76 -1.88 18.16 1.95
N SER A 77 -0.76 18.49 1.31
CA SER A 77 0.09 17.48 0.66
C SER A 77 0.82 16.60 1.68
N VAL A 78 1.18 17.17 2.83
CA VAL A 78 1.83 16.47 3.94
C VAL A 78 0.79 15.70 4.74
N THR A 79 -0.37 16.28 5.03
CA THR A 79 -1.43 15.58 5.79
C THR A 79 -1.96 14.38 5.03
N THR A 80 -2.20 14.50 3.72
CA THR A 80 -2.64 13.36 2.87
C THR A 80 -1.58 12.26 2.82
N TRP A 81 -0.30 12.64 2.66
CA TRP A 81 0.81 11.69 2.72
C TRP A 81 0.90 10.99 4.08
N TRP A 82 0.82 11.75 5.18
CA TRP A 82 0.88 11.21 6.54
C TRP A 82 -0.26 10.23 6.84
N SER A 83 -1.48 10.52 6.36
CA SER A 83 -2.62 9.63 6.48
C SER A 83 -2.42 8.30 5.74
N GLY A 84 -1.77 8.31 4.57
CA GLY A 84 -1.53 7.10 3.76
C GLY A 84 -0.39 6.19 4.25
N ILE A 85 0.41 6.62 5.22
CA ILE A 85 1.51 5.82 5.79
C ILE A 85 0.96 4.72 6.71
N ARG A 86 1.51 3.51 6.60
CA ARG A 86 1.24 2.40 7.54
C ARG A 86 1.81 2.73 8.92
N LYS A 87 0.96 2.76 9.94
CA LYS A 87 1.33 3.05 11.34
C LYS A 87 1.22 1.76 12.16
N PRO A 88 2.06 1.58 13.19
CA PRO A 88 2.00 0.38 14.01
C PRO A 88 0.76 0.39 14.92
N ASN A 89 0.20 -0.80 15.20
CA ASN A 89 -1.06 -0.97 15.92
C ASN A 89 -1.07 -0.44 17.37
N TRP A 90 0.12 -0.28 17.97
CA TRP A 90 0.26 0.26 19.32
C TRP A 90 0.26 1.79 19.38
N ALA A 91 0.40 2.48 18.24
CA ALA A 91 0.44 3.93 18.20
C ALA A 91 -0.98 4.50 18.41
N PRO A 92 -1.15 5.51 19.29
CA PRO A 92 -2.43 6.21 19.40
C PRO A 92 -2.91 6.73 18.05
N GLU A 93 -4.19 6.52 17.74
CA GLU A 93 -4.81 7.03 16.50
C GLU A 93 -5.21 8.50 16.61
N ASP A 94 -5.57 8.96 17.81
CA ASP A 94 -6.01 10.32 18.04
C ASP A 94 -4.82 11.30 18.10
N VAL A 95 -4.73 12.17 17.09
CA VAL A 95 -3.71 13.23 16.98
C VAL A 95 -3.71 14.17 18.19
N ARG A 96 -4.87 14.36 18.85
CA ARG A 96 -4.99 15.25 20.02
C ARG A 96 -4.19 14.76 21.21
N VAL A 97 -4.01 13.44 21.34
CA VAL A 97 -3.19 12.85 22.43
C VAL A 97 -1.74 13.28 22.27
N TYR A 98 -1.19 13.23 21.07
CA TYR A 98 0.18 13.69 20.79
C TYR A 98 0.35 15.17 21.12
N SER A 99 -0.56 16.01 20.62
CA SER A 99 -0.49 17.46 20.88
C SER A 99 -0.61 17.81 22.37
N ALA A 100 -1.45 17.10 23.12
CA ALA A 100 -1.61 17.32 24.57
C ALA A 100 -0.33 16.96 25.34
N VAL A 101 0.27 15.81 25.02
CA VAL A 101 1.52 15.37 25.66
C VAL A 101 2.70 16.23 25.23
N ASP A 102 2.76 16.66 23.97
CA ASP A 102 3.76 17.63 23.47
C ASP A 102 3.68 18.94 24.28
N LEU A 103 2.48 19.51 24.43
CA LEU A 103 2.30 20.74 25.19
C LEU A 103 2.74 20.57 26.66
N LEU A 104 2.34 19.46 27.29
CA LEU A 104 2.69 19.15 28.67
C LEU A 104 4.21 19.04 28.84
N THR A 105 4.86 18.27 27.95
CA THR A 105 6.29 17.98 28.05
C THR A 105 7.17 19.14 27.62
N VAL A 106 6.73 20.01 26.70
CA VAL A 106 7.48 21.18 26.22
C VAL A 106 7.33 22.39 27.17
N SER A 107 6.21 22.51 27.88
CA SER A 107 5.94 23.64 28.76
C SER A 107 7.03 23.95 29.81
N PRO A 108 7.67 22.98 30.49
CA PRO A 108 8.71 23.28 31.48
C PRO A 108 10.10 23.56 30.87
N LEU A 109 10.33 23.31 29.58
CA LEU A 109 11.67 23.36 28.98
C LEU A 109 12.31 24.75 29.05
N GLY A 110 11.52 25.80 28.78
CA GLY A 110 12.03 27.16 28.84
C GLY A 110 12.40 27.57 30.25
N TYR A 111 11.55 27.26 31.23
CA TYR A 111 11.85 27.48 32.65
C TYR A 111 13.11 26.71 33.10
N ALA A 112 13.21 25.43 32.74
CA ALA A 112 14.38 24.61 33.05
C ALA A 112 15.67 25.15 32.41
N SER A 113 15.60 25.61 31.16
CA SER A 113 16.76 26.24 30.49
C SER A 113 17.21 27.51 31.20
N TYR A 114 16.27 28.29 31.73
CA TYR A 114 16.57 29.49 32.49
C TYR A 114 17.16 29.17 33.87
N LEU A 115 16.68 28.13 34.56
CA LEU A 115 17.29 27.66 35.81
C LEU A 115 18.75 27.26 35.61
N VAL A 116 19.05 26.53 34.54
CA VAL A 116 20.44 26.16 34.21
C VAL A 116 21.29 27.39 33.89
N TYR A 117 20.76 28.35 33.14
CA TYR A 117 21.45 29.60 32.89
C TYR A 117 21.73 30.37 34.18
N LYS A 118 20.74 30.54 35.06
CA LYS A 118 20.88 31.29 36.32
C LYS A 118 21.82 30.59 37.31
N ASN A 119 21.58 29.31 37.58
CA ASN A 119 22.30 28.55 38.61
C ASN A 119 23.68 28.06 38.12
N GLY A 120 23.86 27.93 36.80
CA GLY A 120 25.13 27.58 36.16
C GLY A 120 26.08 28.77 35.92
N GLY A 121 25.79 29.95 36.46
CA GLY A 121 26.65 31.13 36.28
C GLY A 121 26.64 31.70 34.85
N GLY A 122 25.50 31.60 34.18
CA GLY A 122 25.28 32.13 32.84
C GLY A 122 26.16 31.46 31.78
N PHE A 123 26.60 32.26 30.81
CA PHE A 123 27.54 31.82 29.78
C PHE A 123 28.99 32.00 30.20
N ASP A 124 29.34 32.14 31.49
CA ASP A 124 30.75 32.29 31.86
C ASP A 124 31.46 30.94 31.99
N TYR A 125 30.72 29.88 32.31
CA TYR A 125 31.23 28.53 32.52
C TYR A 125 31.00 27.62 31.31
N ASN A 126 32.01 26.80 30.99
CA ASN A 126 31.97 25.88 29.85
C ASN A 126 30.88 24.81 29.99
N ASP A 127 30.64 24.30 31.19
CA ASP A 127 29.62 23.26 31.44
C ASP A 127 28.21 23.78 31.12
N THR A 128 27.91 25.01 31.55
CA THR A 128 26.63 25.69 31.29
C THR A 128 26.46 26.03 29.82
N ARG A 129 27.52 26.52 29.16
CA ARG A 129 27.52 26.74 27.69
C ARG A 129 27.26 25.44 26.94
N LEU A 130 27.89 24.35 27.33
CA LEU A 130 27.72 23.04 26.70
C LEU A 130 26.30 22.51 26.91
N ALA A 131 25.77 22.59 28.13
CA ALA A 131 24.43 22.16 28.46
C ALA A 131 23.37 22.94 27.64
N LEU A 132 23.44 24.26 27.66
CA LEU A 132 22.54 25.12 26.89
C LEU A 132 22.74 24.98 25.38
N GLY A 133 23.98 24.75 24.93
CA GLY A 133 24.30 24.47 23.53
C GLY A 133 23.68 23.15 23.05
N LEU A 134 23.71 22.11 23.88
CA LEU A 134 23.09 20.81 23.58
C LEU A 134 21.56 20.92 23.52
N TYR A 135 20.96 21.69 24.42
CA TYR A 135 19.53 22.04 24.37
C TYR A 135 19.18 22.88 23.12
N GLY A 136 20.03 23.85 22.75
CA GLY A 136 19.87 24.63 21.52
C GLY A 136 19.97 23.76 20.26
N ALA A 137 20.89 22.80 20.22
CA ALA A 137 21.00 21.83 19.14
C ALA A 137 19.75 20.94 19.06
N ASN A 138 19.19 20.53 20.20
CA ASN A 138 17.95 19.79 20.25
C ASN A 138 16.77 20.58 19.64
N LEU A 139 16.62 21.87 19.97
CA LEU A 139 15.62 22.75 19.33
C LEU A 139 15.84 22.93 17.83
N ALA A 140 17.10 23.06 17.39
CA ALA A 140 17.43 23.17 15.97
C ALA A 140 17.06 21.90 15.19
N LEU A 141 17.35 20.71 15.76
CA LEU A 141 16.95 19.42 15.19
C LEU A 141 15.42 19.26 15.16
N ALA A 142 14.73 19.76 16.19
CA ALA A 142 13.26 19.78 16.22
C ALA A 142 12.70 20.62 15.06
N LEU A 143 13.21 21.83 14.84
CA LEU A 143 12.83 22.68 13.70
C LEU A 143 13.19 22.05 12.34
N ALA A 144 14.32 21.35 12.25
CA ALA A 144 14.73 20.63 11.04
C ALA A 144 13.75 19.51 10.64
N THR A 145 12.87 19.06 11.54
CA THR A 145 11.80 18.11 11.21
C THR A 145 10.85 18.68 10.16
N ILE A 146 10.61 20.00 10.13
CA ILE A 146 9.72 20.66 9.17
C ILE A 146 10.12 20.38 7.71
N PRO A 147 11.33 20.74 7.25
CA PRO A 147 11.75 20.43 5.89
C PRO A 147 11.89 18.92 5.63
N ILE A 148 12.26 18.10 6.63
CA ILE A 148 12.40 16.65 6.45
C ILE A 148 11.06 15.99 6.15
N VAL A 149 10.01 16.35 6.89
CA VAL A 149 8.65 15.85 6.66
C VAL A 149 8.11 16.34 5.32
N LYS A 150 8.40 17.58 4.91
CA LYS A 150 8.06 18.07 3.56
C LYS A 150 8.71 17.26 2.44
N ASN A 151 9.92 16.75 2.66
CA ASN A 151 10.60 15.85 1.73
C ASN A 151 10.03 14.42 1.73
N LYS A 152 9.08 14.10 2.62
CA LYS A 152 8.34 12.82 2.68
C LYS A 152 9.24 11.58 2.80
N ASN A 153 10.44 11.74 3.37
CA ASN A 153 11.42 10.67 3.50
C ASN A 153 11.43 10.12 4.93
N LEU A 154 10.86 8.93 5.12
CA LEU A 154 10.76 8.26 6.43
C LEU A 154 12.12 7.92 7.02
N GLY A 155 13.09 7.54 6.17
CA GLY A 155 14.45 7.22 6.56
C GLY A 155 15.21 8.40 7.17
N CYS A 156 15.05 9.59 6.59
CA CYS A 156 15.60 10.82 7.15
C CYS A 156 14.85 11.26 8.41
N MET A 157 13.53 11.08 8.42
CA MET A 157 12.66 11.45 9.55
C MET A 157 13.09 10.72 10.83
N TRP A 158 13.14 9.37 10.82
CA TRP A 158 13.47 8.65 12.06
C TRP A 158 14.90 8.90 12.54
N LYS A 159 15.86 9.09 11.64
CA LYS A 159 17.24 9.44 12.02
C LYS A 159 17.30 10.79 12.72
N ASN A 160 16.57 11.79 12.20
CA ASN A 160 16.47 13.09 12.84
C ASN A 160 15.77 12.97 14.21
N THR A 161 14.67 12.23 14.29
CA THR A 161 13.97 12.00 15.56
C THR A 161 14.85 11.28 16.59
N ALA A 162 15.68 10.31 16.17
CA ALA A 162 16.66 9.67 17.04
C ALA A 162 17.72 10.66 17.54
N LEU A 163 18.21 11.57 16.69
CA LEU A 163 19.13 12.63 17.10
C LEU A 163 18.47 13.61 18.08
N ILE A 164 17.21 13.98 17.87
CA ILE A 164 16.42 14.78 18.83
C ILE A 164 16.40 14.05 20.19
N HIS A 165 16.08 12.75 20.20
CA HIS A 165 16.04 12.00 21.46
C HIS A 165 17.41 11.94 22.17
N LEU A 166 18.48 11.63 21.43
CA LEU A 166 19.84 11.56 22.00
C LEU A 166 20.28 12.91 22.58
N THR A 167 19.99 14.00 21.87
CA THR A 167 20.29 15.35 22.36
C THR A 167 19.41 15.77 23.53
N ALA A 168 18.13 15.37 23.56
CA ALA A 168 17.24 15.59 24.70
C ALA A 168 17.71 14.85 25.95
N ALA A 169 18.07 13.57 25.82
CA ALA A 169 18.61 12.76 26.91
C ALA A 169 19.95 13.31 27.43
N GLY A 170 20.84 13.71 26.53
CA GLY A 170 22.10 14.36 26.89
C GLY A 170 21.88 15.70 27.57
N ALA A 171 20.94 16.52 27.10
CA ALA A 171 20.57 17.80 27.71
C ALA A 171 19.97 17.59 29.11
N ALA A 172 19.09 16.60 29.29
CA ALA A 172 18.52 16.26 30.60
C ALA A 172 19.62 15.88 31.60
N TYR A 173 20.59 15.07 31.18
CA TYR A 173 21.74 14.70 32.01
C TYR A 173 22.63 15.91 32.34
N ALA A 174 22.98 16.73 31.34
CA ALA A 174 23.80 17.92 31.55
C ALA A 174 23.10 18.95 32.46
N PHE A 175 21.79 19.15 32.27
CA PHE A 175 20.97 20.01 33.11
C PHE A 175 20.95 19.49 34.55
N TYR A 176 20.77 18.19 34.75
CA TYR A 176 20.78 17.57 36.08
C TYR A 176 22.10 17.76 36.83
N LYS A 177 23.23 17.82 36.12
CA LYS A 177 24.55 18.08 36.73
C LYS A 177 24.70 19.52 37.22
N ILE A 178 24.02 20.48 36.60
CA ILE A 178 24.06 21.90 36.97
C ILE A 178 22.97 22.23 37.99
N ASP A 179 21.73 21.86 37.68
CA ASP A 179 20.56 22.06 38.52
C ASP A 179 19.65 20.81 38.48
N LYS A 180 19.49 20.17 39.65
CA LYS A 180 18.71 18.93 39.76
C LYS A 180 17.25 19.11 39.35
N THR A 181 16.65 20.26 39.67
CA THR A 181 15.25 20.56 39.37
C THR A 181 15.07 20.72 37.86
N ALA A 182 15.96 21.48 37.20
CA ALA A 182 15.95 21.64 35.75
C ALA A 182 16.14 20.31 35.02
N GLY A 183 17.09 19.48 35.48
CA GLY A 183 17.30 18.14 34.93
C GLY A 183 16.05 17.27 35.03
N LEU A 184 15.41 17.24 36.22
CA LEU A 184 14.17 16.47 36.44
C LEU A 184 13.01 16.96 35.57
N LEU A 185 12.89 18.28 35.34
CA LEU A 185 11.88 18.85 34.45
C LEU A 185 12.04 18.44 32.98
N LEU A 186 13.27 18.11 32.55
CA LEU A 186 13.55 17.62 31.19
C LEU A 186 13.30 16.11 31.02
N VAL A 187 13.21 15.33 32.10
CA VAL A 187 13.06 13.86 32.03
C VAL A 187 11.80 13.44 31.27
N PRO A 188 10.58 13.99 31.55
CA PRO A 188 9.38 13.63 30.79
C PRO A 188 9.52 13.91 29.28
N TYR A 189 10.17 15.02 28.91
CA TYR A 189 10.46 15.36 27.52
C TYR A 189 11.44 14.36 26.87
N ALA A 190 12.50 13.98 27.57
CA ALA A 190 13.45 12.98 27.08
C ALA A 190 12.79 11.60 26.87
N LEU A 191 11.88 11.19 27.76
CA LEU A 191 11.10 9.97 27.61
C LEU A 191 10.13 10.05 26.42
N TRP A 192 9.43 11.17 26.28
CA TRP A 192 8.47 11.37 25.20
C TRP A 192 9.12 11.44 23.82
N THR A 193 10.28 12.09 23.70
CA THR A 193 11.09 12.03 22.47
C THR A 193 11.63 10.63 22.18
N GLY A 194 11.87 9.82 23.22
CA GLY A 194 12.22 8.40 23.07
C GLY A 194 11.08 7.59 22.47
N PHE A 195 9.85 7.81 22.93
CA PHE A 195 8.64 7.26 22.32
C PHE A 195 8.53 7.66 20.84
N TYR A 196 8.74 8.94 20.50
CA TYR A 196 8.75 9.39 19.10
C TYR A 196 9.83 8.72 18.27
N ALA A 197 11.04 8.50 18.81
CA ALA A 197 12.10 7.82 18.09
C ALA A 197 11.72 6.37 17.75
N ILE A 198 11.10 5.66 18.70
CA ILE A 198 10.60 4.29 18.50
C ILE A 198 9.46 4.29 17.47
N LEU A 199 8.53 5.25 17.57
CA LEU A 199 7.42 5.41 16.63
C LEU A 199 7.91 5.68 15.21
N ALA A 200 8.81 6.66 15.04
CA ALA A 200 9.36 7.02 13.73
C ALA A 200 10.15 5.86 13.12
N TYR A 201 10.94 5.13 13.92
CA TYR A 201 11.64 3.93 13.47
C TYR A 201 10.66 2.82 13.03
N SER A 202 9.61 2.59 13.81
CA SER A 202 8.60 1.57 13.49
C SER A 202 7.87 1.93 12.20
N ILE A 203 7.47 3.20 12.03
CA ILE A 203 6.89 3.69 10.78
C ILE A 203 7.85 3.47 9.60
N ASP A 204 9.13 3.82 9.72
CA ASP A 204 10.11 3.59 8.65
C ASP A 204 10.26 2.09 8.34
N LYS A 205 10.21 1.22 9.36
CA LYS A 205 10.29 -0.24 9.19
C LYS A 205 9.08 -0.79 8.43
N GLU A 206 7.86 -0.40 8.80
CA GLU A 206 6.61 -0.88 8.18
C GLU A 206 6.45 -0.42 6.72
N ASN A 207 7.15 0.66 6.32
CA ASN A 207 7.04 1.25 4.99
C ASN A 207 8.31 1.07 4.14
N LYS A 208 9.28 0.29 4.60
CA LYS A 208 10.45 -0.06 3.78
C LYS A 208 10.03 -0.98 2.63
N PRO A 209 10.53 -0.75 1.40
CA PRO A 209 10.32 -1.70 0.32
C PRO A 209 10.94 -3.04 0.73
N ILE A 210 10.18 -4.12 0.54
CA ILE A 210 10.65 -5.45 0.90
C ILE A 210 11.84 -5.78 0.00
N LYS A 211 13.04 -5.78 0.57
CA LYS A 211 14.30 -5.98 -0.17
C LYS A 211 14.51 -7.42 -0.59
N ASP A 212 13.81 -8.36 0.03
CA ASP A 212 13.98 -9.79 -0.24
C ASP A 212 12.67 -10.41 -0.72
N LEU A 213 12.47 -10.34 -2.04
CA LEU A 213 11.37 -11.03 -2.73
C LEU A 213 11.39 -12.55 -2.48
N ARG A 214 12.53 -13.14 -2.06
CA ARG A 214 12.60 -14.57 -1.70
C ARG A 214 12.05 -14.84 -0.31
N ALA A 215 12.29 -13.94 0.65
CA ALA A 215 11.70 -14.03 1.98
C ALA A 215 10.17 -13.88 1.93
N VAL A 216 9.66 -12.95 1.12
CA VAL A 216 8.20 -12.82 0.88
C VAL A 216 7.65 -14.07 0.21
N ARG A 217 8.36 -14.66 -0.76
CA ARG A 217 7.91 -15.90 -1.39
C ARG A 217 7.86 -17.07 -0.41
N PHE A 218 8.79 -17.12 0.55
CA PHE A 218 8.84 -18.15 1.58
C PHE A 218 7.75 -17.93 2.63
N GLU A 219 7.60 -16.72 3.17
CA GLU A 219 6.54 -16.34 4.11
C GLU A 219 5.14 -16.47 3.48
N MET A 220 4.96 -16.11 2.20
CA MET A 220 3.69 -16.32 1.50
C MET A 220 3.41 -17.82 1.27
N SER A 221 4.42 -18.67 1.14
CA SER A 221 4.24 -20.14 1.06
C SER A 221 3.91 -20.77 2.42
N VAL A 222 4.41 -20.19 3.51
CA VAL A 222 4.14 -20.62 4.89
C VAL A 222 2.77 -20.12 5.34
N TYR A 223 2.45 -18.86 5.07
CA TYR A 223 1.14 -18.26 5.36
C TYR A 223 0.00 -18.94 4.60
N ASN A 224 0.18 -19.28 3.32
CA ASN A 224 -0.81 -20.03 2.54
C ASN A 224 -0.97 -21.51 3.00
N LYS A 225 -0.05 -21.99 3.84
CA LYS A 225 -0.14 -23.32 4.46
C LYS A 225 -0.84 -23.27 5.82
N GLU A 226 -0.68 -22.18 6.57
CA GLU A 226 -1.34 -21.95 7.87
C GLU A 226 -2.76 -21.36 7.74
N SER A 227 -3.04 -20.56 6.70
CA SER A 227 -4.37 -19.98 6.45
C SER A 227 -5.45 -20.98 6.01
N ARG A 228 -5.11 -22.27 5.86
CA ARG A 228 -6.11 -23.34 5.66
C ARG A 228 -6.69 -23.87 6.98
N ILE A 229 -6.21 -23.42 8.14
CA ILE A 229 -6.65 -23.91 9.44
C ILE A 229 -6.95 -22.70 10.36
N GLY A 230 -8.14 -22.10 10.22
CA GLY A 230 -8.72 -21.23 11.26
C GLY A 230 -9.34 -19.91 10.78
N GLU A 231 -10.69 -19.89 10.70
CA GLU A 231 -11.65 -18.76 10.89
C GLU A 231 -11.43 -17.46 10.07
N SER A 232 -12.16 -17.22 8.95
CA SER A 232 -13.58 -16.82 8.76
C SER A 232 -13.80 -15.30 8.74
N GLU A 233 -14.02 -14.72 7.54
CA GLU A 233 -15.16 -13.86 7.19
C GLU A 233 -15.11 -13.46 5.70
N ASP A 234 -16.08 -13.99 4.94
CA ASP A 234 -16.62 -13.55 3.64
C ASP A 234 -15.66 -13.15 2.51
N VAL A 235 -14.92 -14.13 2.00
CA VAL A 235 -14.59 -14.17 0.57
C VAL A 235 -15.65 -15.05 -0.09
N TRP A 236 -16.53 -14.44 -0.89
CA TRP A 236 -17.68 -15.08 -1.54
C TRP A 236 -17.27 -16.37 -2.28
N ASP A 237 -17.78 -17.51 -1.82
CA ASP A 237 -17.59 -18.81 -2.47
C ASP A 237 -18.56 -18.92 -3.65
N ASP A 238 -18.08 -18.55 -4.84
CA ASP A 238 -18.82 -18.58 -6.10
C ASP A 238 -19.01 -20.00 -6.67
N THR A 239 -18.43 -21.02 -6.02
CA THR A 239 -18.48 -22.42 -6.45
C THR A 239 -19.92 -22.95 -6.55
N GLU A 240 -20.77 -22.67 -5.55
CA GLU A 240 -22.15 -23.18 -5.56
C GLU A 240 -23.01 -22.45 -6.61
N LEU A 241 -22.71 -21.18 -6.86
CA LEU A 241 -23.42 -20.38 -7.86
C LEU A 241 -23.09 -20.85 -9.28
N ILE A 242 -21.81 -21.12 -9.55
CA ILE A 242 -21.34 -21.70 -10.80
C ILE A 242 -21.93 -23.10 -11.00
N ARG A 243 -21.94 -23.93 -9.94
CA ARG A 243 -22.52 -25.27 -9.98
C ARG A 243 -23.99 -25.26 -10.34
N MET A 244 -24.79 -24.38 -9.72
CA MET A 244 -26.21 -24.27 -10.04
C MET A 244 -26.47 -23.72 -11.45
N TYR A 245 -25.64 -22.78 -11.93
CA TYR A 245 -25.73 -22.30 -13.31
C TYR A 245 -25.47 -23.43 -14.30
N GLU A 246 -24.36 -24.15 -14.16
CA GLU A 246 -24.01 -25.28 -15.03
C GLU A 246 -25.03 -26.42 -14.96
N GLU A 247 -25.55 -26.74 -13.76
CA GLU A 247 -26.59 -27.74 -13.56
C GLU A 247 -27.91 -27.31 -14.22
N SER A 248 -28.28 -26.02 -14.11
CA SER A 248 -29.47 -25.49 -14.78
C SER A 248 -29.34 -25.50 -16.30
N ILE A 249 -28.17 -25.13 -16.84
CA ILE A 249 -27.87 -25.14 -18.27
C ILE A 249 -27.89 -26.57 -18.80
N SER A 250 -27.20 -27.50 -18.13
CA SER A 250 -27.16 -28.91 -18.53
C SER A 250 -28.53 -29.58 -18.42
N SER A 251 -29.30 -29.30 -17.36
CA SER A 251 -30.68 -29.77 -17.20
C SER A 251 -31.59 -29.22 -18.30
N THR A 252 -31.46 -27.93 -18.62
CA THR A 252 -32.24 -27.29 -19.69
C THR A 252 -31.87 -27.86 -21.06
N TYR A 253 -30.58 -27.99 -21.38
CA TYR A 253 -30.15 -28.67 -22.61
C TYR A 253 -30.56 -30.15 -22.66
N LYS A 254 -30.61 -30.84 -21.52
CA LYS A 254 -31.07 -32.24 -21.43
C LYS A 254 -32.58 -32.35 -21.59
N GLN A 255 -33.35 -31.35 -21.16
CA GLN A 255 -34.79 -31.23 -21.37
C GLN A 255 -35.12 -30.76 -22.80
N LEU A 256 -34.28 -29.94 -23.42
CA LEU A 256 -34.41 -29.46 -24.80
C LEU A 256 -33.90 -30.47 -25.84
N LYS A 257 -32.96 -31.35 -25.48
CA LYS A 257 -32.57 -32.51 -26.30
C LYS A 257 -33.67 -33.59 -26.22
N ALA A 258 -34.74 -33.33 -26.96
CA ALA A 258 -35.53 -34.36 -27.63
C ALA A 258 -34.57 -35.36 -28.34
N PRO A 259 -34.97 -36.64 -28.54
CA PRO A 259 -34.07 -37.67 -29.05
C PRO A 259 -33.37 -37.18 -30.32
N ALA A 260 -32.04 -37.36 -30.38
CA ALA A 260 -31.24 -37.00 -31.54
C ALA A 260 -31.88 -37.60 -32.80
N GLN A 261 -32.52 -36.76 -33.60
CA GLN A 261 -33.10 -37.16 -34.88
C GLN A 261 -31.93 -37.45 -35.81
N SER A 262 -31.69 -38.73 -36.07
CA SER A 262 -30.72 -39.17 -37.06
C SER A 262 -31.46 -39.60 -38.32
N ARG A 263 -31.09 -39.06 -39.48
CA ARG A 263 -31.69 -39.43 -40.76
C ARG A 263 -30.68 -40.16 -41.62
N THR A 264 -30.99 -41.41 -41.94
CA THR A 264 -30.22 -42.18 -42.92
C THR A 264 -30.72 -41.84 -44.33
N VAL A 265 -29.86 -41.28 -45.17
CA VAL A 265 -30.13 -40.93 -46.56
C VAL A 265 -29.24 -41.76 -47.46
N THR A 266 -29.81 -42.34 -48.51
CA THR A 266 -29.04 -43.00 -49.58
C THR A 266 -28.94 -42.03 -50.74
N THR A 267 -27.74 -41.60 -51.09
CA THR A 267 -27.54 -40.70 -52.24
C THR A 267 -27.70 -41.44 -53.55
N LYS A 268 -27.86 -40.68 -54.64
CA LYS A 268 -28.00 -41.20 -56.01
C LYS A 268 -26.81 -42.06 -56.46
N ASP A 269 -25.66 -41.89 -55.82
CA ASP A 269 -24.42 -42.65 -56.06
C ASP A 269 -24.32 -43.97 -55.28
N GLY A 270 -25.36 -44.33 -54.51
CA GLY A 270 -25.42 -45.56 -53.72
C GLY A 270 -24.75 -45.50 -52.35
N ASN A 271 -24.27 -44.33 -51.93
CA ASN A 271 -23.68 -44.12 -50.61
C ASN A 271 -24.77 -43.85 -49.55
N VAL A 272 -24.66 -44.50 -48.40
CA VAL A 272 -25.60 -44.35 -47.28
C VAL A 272 -24.96 -43.48 -46.21
N TYR A 273 -25.51 -42.28 -45.99
CA TYR A 273 -25.06 -41.35 -44.95
C TYR A 273 -26.07 -41.31 -43.80
N ASN A 274 -25.60 -41.27 -42.56
CA ASN A 274 -26.43 -41.04 -41.39
C ASN A 274 -26.17 -39.65 -40.82
N TRP A 275 -27.10 -38.73 -41.08
CA TRP A 275 -26.98 -37.32 -40.73
C TRP A 275 -27.61 -37.01 -39.37
N THR A 276 -26.90 -36.22 -38.56
CA THR A 276 -27.39 -35.67 -37.28
C THR A 276 -27.08 -34.17 -37.22
N VAL A 277 -27.80 -33.43 -36.38
CA VAL A 277 -27.44 -32.03 -36.07
C VAL A 277 -26.00 -31.99 -35.54
N GLY A 278 -25.14 -31.20 -36.20
CA GLY A 278 -23.70 -31.11 -35.96
C GLY A 278 -22.82 -31.96 -36.89
N SER A 279 -23.38 -32.75 -37.82
CA SER A 279 -22.58 -33.52 -38.78
C SER A 279 -21.89 -32.62 -39.82
N GLN A 280 -20.62 -32.90 -40.13
CA GLN A 280 -19.87 -32.23 -41.19
C GLN A 280 -20.26 -32.78 -42.57
N CYS A 281 -20.49 -31.88 -43.53
CA CYS A 281 -20.90 -32.18 -44.89
C CYS A 281 -20.28 -31.21 -45.90
N MET A 282 -20.31 -31.57 -47.18
CA MET A 282 -20.09 -30.64 -48.29
C MET A 282 -21.45 -30.20 -48.83
N ALA A 283 -21.70 -28.90 -48.83
CA ALA A 283 -22.94 -28.30 -49.31
C ALA A 283 -22.71 -27.47 -50.58
N PRO A 284 -23.67 -27.46 -51.52
CA PRO A 284 -23.60 -26.61 -52.71
C PRO A 284 -23.94 -25.16 -52.33
N PHE A 285 -23.25 -24.21 -52.95
CA PHE A 285 -23.49 -22.77 -52.87
C PHE A 285 -23.58 -22.23 -54.30
N GLU A 286 -24.67 -21.54 -54.63
CA GLU A 286 -24.89 -20.97 -55.96
C GLU A 286 -24.60 -19.48 -55.98
N GLU A 287 -23.59 -19.06 -56.75
CA GLU A 287 -23.28 -17.65 -56.99
C GLU A 287 -23.21 -17.40 -58.49
N GLU A 288 -23.98 -16.42 -58.98
CA GLU A 288 -24.05 -16.03 -60.41
C GLU A 288 -24.36 -17.17 -61.41
N GLY A 289 -25.02 -18.24 -60.95
CA GLY A 289 -25.41 -19.39 -61.78
C GLY A 289 -24.37 -20.50 -61.88
N GLU A 290 -23.28 -20.42 -61.12
CA GLU A 290 -22.31 -21.50 -60.91
C GLU A 290 -22.47 -22.12 -59.51
N THR A 291 -22.58 -23.45 -59.44
CA THR A 291 -22.69 -24.20 -58.18
C THR A 291 -21.30 -24.64 -57.72
N ALA A 292 -20.81 -24.11 -56.60
CA ALA A 292 -19.56 -24.51 -55.96
C ALA A 292 -19.83 -25.26 -54.64
N TRP A 293 -18.93 -26.17 -54.25
CA TRP A 293 -19.12 -27.00 -53.05
C TRP A 293 -18.21 -26.55 -51.92
N PHE A 294 -18.77 -26.29 -50.75
CA PHE A 294 -18.03 -25.80 -49.57
C PHE A 294 -18.29 -26.67 -48.32
N PRO A 295 -17.33 -26.76 -47.39
CA PRO A 295 -17.51 -27.46 -46.12
C PRO A 295 -18.54 -26.74 -45.24
N ALA A 296 -19.46 -27.50 -44.65
CA ALA A 296 -20.56 -26.99 -43.85
C ALA A 296 -20.98 -27.96 -42.73
N VAL A 297 -21.69 -27.44 -41.72
CA VAL A 297 -22.23 -28.19 -40.59
C VAL A 297 -23.75 -28.09 -40.58
N ILE A 298 -24.44 -29.23 -40.37
CA ILE A 298 -25.91 -29.26 -40.28
C ILE A 298 -26.35 -28.65 -38.95
N GLU A 299 -27.09 -27.53 -39.00
CA GLU A 299 -27.60 -26.82 -37.82
C GLU A 299 -29.03 -27.26 -37.47
N GLU A 300 -29.88 -27.47 -38.48
CA GLU A 300 -31.27 -27.86 -38.30
C GLU A 300 -31.67 -29.00 -39.24
N LEU A 301 -32.31 -30.02 -38.67
CA LEU A 301 -32.80 -31.21 -39.34
C LEU A 301 -34.26 -31.42 -38.91
N ASP A 302 -35.21 -31.22 -39.82
CA ASP A 302 -36.63 -31.50 -39.58
C ASP A 302 -37.01 -32.89 -40.16
N GLU A 303 -37.88 -33.63 -39.46
CA GLU A 303 -38.30 -34.99 -39.82
C GLU A 303 -39.17 -35.01 -41.09
N LYS A 304 -39.81 -33.89 -41.44
CA LYS A 304 -40.81 -33.81 -42.52
C LYS A 304 -40.33 -33.09 -43.77
N SER A 305 -39.23 -32.34 -43.69
CA SER A 305 -38.67 -31.60 -44.82
C SER A 305 -37.63 -32.43 -45.58
N THR A 306 -37.52 -32.22 -46.89
CA THR A 306 -36.36 -32.69 -47.67
C THR A 306 -35.19 -31.71 -47.60
N GLN A 307 -35.43 -30.52 -47.05
CA GLN A 307 -34.46 -29.44 -46.94
C GLN A 307 -33.91 -29.35 -45.52
N VAL A 308 -32.61 -29.12 -45.41
CA VAL A 308 -31.86 -28.97 -44.16
C VAL A 308 -31.13 -27.63 -44.14
N VAL A 309 -30.95 -27.07 -42.94
CA VAL A 309 -30.21 -25.82 -42.78
C VAL A 309 -28.77 -26.15 -42.44
N VAL A 310 -27.84 -25.66 -43.27
CA VAL A 310 -26.41 -25.84 -43.08
C VAL A 310 -25.73 -24.49 -42.83
N ILE A 311 -24.68 -24.49 -42.01
CA ILE A 311 -23.80 -23.35 -41.79
C ILE A 311 -22.47 -23.63 -42.47
N PHE A 312 -22.03 -22.77 -43.39
CA PHE A 312 -20.74 -22.93 -44.06
C PHE A 312 -19.57 -22.60 -43.12
N GLU A 313 -18.59 -23.51 -43.05
CA GLU A 313 -17.39 -23.33 -42.24
C GLU A 313 -16.52 -22.20 -42.82
N GLY A 314 -16.09 -21.26 -41.96
CA GLY A 314 -15.25 -20.11 -42.34
C GLY A 314 -16.01 -18.85 -42.74
N TYR A 315 -17.25 -18.98 -43.24
CA TYR A 315 -18.08 -17.84 -43.65
C TYR A 315 -19.28 -17.58 -42.73
N GLY A 316 -19.81 -18.63 -42.08
CA GLY A 316 -20.88 -18.52 -41.09
C GLY A 316 -22.26 -18.16 -41.66
N ASN A 317 -22.41 -18.10 -42.99
CA ASN A 317 -23.69 -17.98 -43.66
C ASN A 317 -24.48 -19.30 -43.55
N MET A 318 -25.79 -19.15 -43.40
CA MET A 318 -26.76 -20.25 -43.34
C MET A 318 -27.48 -20.37 -44.68
N GLU A 319 -27.63 -21.60 -45.17
CA GLU A 319 -28.40 -21.87 -46.38
C GLU A 319 -29.26 -23.13 -46.24
N THR A 320 -30.42 -23.10 -46.89
CA THR A 320 -31.36 -24.21 -46.91
C THR A 320 -31.08 -25.07 -48.14
N VAL A 321 -30.49 -26.24 -47.93
CA VAL A 321 -30.03 -27.16 -48.99
C VAL A 321 -30.79 -28.48 -48.93
N ASP A 322 -30.91 -29.18 -50.07
CA ASP A 322 -31.54 -30.50 -50.10
C ASP A 322 -30.62 -31.54 -49.43
N ILE A 323 -31.16 -32.34 -48.52
CA ILE A 323 -30.41 -33.36 -47.79
C ILE A 323 -29.81 -34.43 -48.72
N GLU A 324 -30.42 -34.67 -49.89
CA GLU A 324 -29.90 -35.62 -50.88
C GLU A 324 -28.68 -35.08 -51.64
N SER A 325 -28.46 -33.76 -51.63
CA SER A 325 -27.32 -33.13 -52.27
C SER A 325 -26.05 -33.17 -51.42
N LEU A 326 -26.19 -33.41 -50.12
CA LEU A 326 -25.06 -33.44 -49.18
C LEU A 326 -24.23 -34.72 -49.32
N TRP A 327 -22.91 -34.57 -49.23
CA TRP A 327 -21.97 -35.69 -49.23
C TRP A 327 -20.79 -35.42 -48.27
N GLN A 328 -20.03 -36.46 -47.94
CA GLN A 328 -18.78 -36.34 -47.17
C GLN A 328 -17.60 -36.70 -48.07
N LYS A 329 -16.53 -35.92 -48.00
CA LYS A 329 -15.29 -36.26 -48.69
C LYS A 329 -14.66 -37.49 -48.02
N THR A 330 -14.65 -38.62 -48.72
CA THR A 330 -13.87 -39.80 -48.31
C THR A 330 -12.41 -39.57 -48.63
N ASP A 331 -11.55 -39.69 -47.62
CA ASP A 331 -10.09 -39.57 -47.76
C ASP A 331 -9.53 -40.75 -48.58
N SER A 332 -9.50 -40.61 -49.90
CA SER A 332 -8.70 -41.46 -50.77
C SER A 332 -8.31 -40.72 -52.04
N ALA A 333 -6.97 -40.58 -52.18
CA ALA A 333 -6.17 -40.09 -53.30
C ALA A 333 -5.82 -38.58 -53.33
N GLU A 334 -4.60 -38.31 -52.84
CA GLU A 334 -3.81 -37.09 -53.05
C GLU A 334 -3.33 -36.96 -54.51
N GLU A 335 -3.13 -35.72 -54.96
CA GLU A 335 -2.00 -35.22 -55.79
C GLU A 335 -1.98 -33.69 -55.60
N VAL A 336 -1.23 -33.13 -54.64
CA VAL A 336 0.22 -32.83 -54.64
C VAL A 336 0.66 -32.00 -55.84
N MET A 337 0.91 -30.70 -55.64
CA MET A 337 2.22 -30.16 -55.97
C MET A 337 2.58 -28.91 -55.14
N ASP A 338 3.70 -29.11 -54.45
CA ASP A 338 4.41 -28.32 -53.46
C ASP A 338 5.26 -27.22 -54.12
N THR A 339 5.48 -26.10 -53.41
CA THR A 339 6.83 -25.66 -53.04
C THR A 339 6.80 -24.50 -52.05
N ASN A 340 7.16 -24.83 -50.79
CA ASN A 340 8.24 -24.22 -49.99
C ASN A 340 8.16 -22.69 -49.66
N GLU A 341 8.32 -22.20 -48.42
CA GLU A 341 9.27 -22.59 -47.37
C GLU A 341 8.81 -22.18 -45.95
N LYS A 342 9.02 -23.12 -45.01
CA LYS A 342 9.61 -22.97 -43.66
C LYS A 342 9.06 -21.95 -42.64
N SER A 343 8.52 -22.56 -41.58
CA SER A 343 9.04 -22.53 -40.20
C SER A 343 8.45 -21.53 -39.20
N ALA A 344 8.21 -22.09 -38.01
CA ALA A 344 8.17 -21.50 -36.68
C ALA A 344 6.85 -20.92 -36.14
N THR A 345 6.13 -21.79 -35.41
CA THR A 345 5.73 -21.66 -34.00
C THR A 345 5.37 -20.27 -33.45
N PRO A 346 4.15 -20.06 -32.90
CA PRO A 346 3.70 -18.74 -32.46
C PRO A 346 4.23 -18.37 -31.06
N GLN A 347 5.01 -17.28 -30.99
CA GLN A 347 5.30 -16.56 -29.76
C GLN A 347 4.32 -15.39 -29.54
N LYS A 348 3.66 -15.44 -28.39
CA LYS A 348 3.13 -14.35 -27.54
C LYS A 348 3.63 -12.93 -27.89
N ILE A 349 2.75 -12.03 -28.35
CA ILE A 349 2.97 -10.57 -28.25
C ILE A 349 1.66 -9.82 -27.94
N LYS A 350 1.76 -9.07 -26.83
CA LYS A 350 1.05 -7.88 -26.32
C LYS A 350 -0.03 -7.22 -27.17
N VAL A 351 -1.20 -7.00 -26.54
CA VAL A 351 -2.20 -5.99 -26.92
C VAL A 351 -1.83 -4.66 -26.27
N ASN A 352 -1.75 -3.60 -27.07
CA ASN A 352 -1.77 -2.21 -26.63
C ASN A 352 -2.88 -1.51 -27.42
N CYS A 353 -3.78 -0.81 -26.73
CA CYS A 353 -4.88 -0.06 -27.33
C CYS A 353 -4.52 1.43 -27.38
N GLU A 354 -4.63 2.03 -28.57
CA GLU A 354 -4.76 3.47 -28.76
C GLU A 354 -5.95 3.73 -29.70
N ALA A 355 -6.69 4.79 -29.40
CA ALA A 355 -7.97 5.15 -29.98
C ALA A 355 -7.81 6.14 -31.14
N GLU A 356 -8.67 6.06 -32.17
CA GLU A 356 -9.14 7.25 -32.90
C GLU A 356 -10.38 7.01 -33.80
N SER A 357 -11.39 7.85 -33.57
CA SER A 357 -12.35 8.51 -34.50
C SER A 357 -13.07 7.80 -35.66
N THR A 358 -14.41 7.77 -35.57
CA THR A 358 -15.46 7.87 -36.62
C THR A 358 -15.38 9.20 -37.42
N PRO A 359 -16.04 9.45 -38.60
CA PRO A 359 -17.40 9.05 -39.05
C PRO A 359 -17.48 8.57 -40.55
N ASP A 360 -18.55 7.99 -41.11
CA ASP A 360 -19.88 8.56 -41.42
C ASP A 360 -20.79 7.46 -42.07
N GLY A 361 -22.12 7.56 -41.98
CA GLY A 361 -23.12 6.58 -42.53
C GLY A 361 -23.42 6.77 -44.04
N PRO A 362 -24.52 6.23 -44.66
CA PRO A 362 -25.73 5.64 -44.04
C PRO A 362 -26.50 4.49 -44.82
N LYS A 363 -27.57 3.96 -44.17
CA LYS A 363 -28.83 3.31 -44.66
C LYS A 363 -28.95 1.77 -44.79
N LYS A 364 -30.01 1.26 -44.11
CA LYS A 364 -30.52 -0.11 -43.96
C LYS A 364 -31.19 -0.71 -45.23
N PRO A 365 -31.31 -2.05 -45.30
CA PRO A 365 -32.57 -2.71 -45.65
C PRO A 365 -33.17 -3.50 -44.47
N LYS A 366 -34.48 -3.71 -44.57
CA LYS A 366 -35.42 -4.15 -43.53
C LYS A 366 -35.67 -5.66 -43.60
N ASN A 367 -36.12 -6.20 -42.47
CA ASN A 367 -36.68 -7.53 -42.21
C ASN A 367 -35.69 -8.69 -42.03
N VAL A 368 -35.16 -8.79 -40.80
CA VAL A 368 -34.80 -10.06 -40.16
C VAL A 368 -35.66 -10.16 -38.90
N PRO A 369 -36.27 -11.32 -38.56
CA PRO A 369 -36.94 -11.52 -37.29
C PRO A 369 -35.95 -11.22 -36.16
N MET A 370 -36.27 -10.20 -35.38
CA MET A 370 -35.43 -9.67 -34.32
C MET A 370 -35.27 -10.72 -33.23
N ILE A 371 -34.04 -11.22 -33.03
CA ILE A 371 -33.63 -11.87 -31.79
C ILE A 371 -34.05 -10.91 -30.65
N PRO A 372 -34.87 -11.33 -29.66
CA PRO A 372 -35.26 -10.44 -28.58
C PRO A 372 -34.02 -9.92 -27.88
N ALA A 373 -33.93 -8.60 -27.73
CA ALA A 373 -32.82 -7.94 -27.08
C ALA A 373 -32.70 -8.44 -25.63
N ILE A 374 -31.77 -9.39 -25.42
CA ILE A 374 -31.15 -9.68 -24.14
C ILE A 374 -30.76 -8.32 -23.56
N ALA A 375 -31.10 -8.08 -22.30
CA ALA A 375 -31.08 -6.78 -21.60
C ALA A 375 -30.09 -5.77 -22.18
N PRO A 376 -30.48 -4.48 -22.33
CA PRO A 376 -29.61 -3.46 -22.91
C PRO A 376 -28.22 -3.59 -22.27
N PRO A 377 -27.11 -3.52 -23.02
CA PRO A 377 -25.79 -3.60 -22.42
C PRO A 377 -25.57 -2.40 -21.47
N PRO A 378 -24.72 -2.55 -20.44
CA PRO A 378 -24.11 -1.45 -19.69
C PRO A 378 -23.94 -0.19 -20.48
N PRO A 379 -24.50 0.98 -20.06
CA PRO A 379 -23.96 2.22 -20.56
C PRO A 379 -22.46 2.17 -20.25
N LEU A 380 -21.64 2.18 -21.31
CA LEU A 380 -20.19 2.06 -21.20
C LEU A 380 -19.58 3.12 -20.28
N SER A 381 -20.29 4.24 -20.06
CA SER A 381 -19.93 5.29 -19.12
C SER A 381 -19.84 4.82 -17.67
N VAL A 382 -20.58 3.79 -17.27
CA VAL A 382 -20.64 3.32 -15.87
C VAL A 382 -19.36 2.58 -15.47
N PHE A 383 -18.60 2.04 -16.43
CA PHE A 383 -17.31 1.39 -16.18
C PHE A 383 -16.14 2.38 -16.02
N SER A 384 -16.28 3.62 -16.49
CA SER A 384 -15.17 4.61 -16.51
C SER A 384 -15.11 5.55 -15.31
N THR A 385 -16.09 5.52 -14.40
CA THR A 385 -16.22 6.51 -13.31
C THR A 385 -16.15 5.93 -11.89
N ALA A 386 -15.66 4.71 -11.71
CA ALA A 386 -15.60 4.11 -10.38
C ALA A 386 -14.56 4.81 -9.47
N LEU A 387 -15.03 5.66 -8.55
CA LEU A 387 -14.22 6.11 -7.41
C LEU A 387 -14.07 4.96 -6.39
N PRO A 388 -12.96 4.89 -5.63
CA PRO A 388 -12.65 3.77 -4.73
C PRO A 388 -13.71 3.47 -3.65
N ASN A 389 -14.59 4.42 -3.34
CA ASN A 389 -15.61 4.30 -2.29
C ASN A 389 -17.01 3.86 -2.78
N GLU A 390 -17.20 3.58 -4.08
CA GLU A 390 -18.53 3.29 -4.64
C GLU A 390 -18.61 1.91 -5.32
N VAL A 391 -17.61 1.06 -5.13
CA VAL A 391 -17.50 -0.26 -5.77
C VAL A 391 -18.64 -1.20 -5.35
N GLU A 392 -19.09 -1.13 -4.10
CA GLU A 392 -20.20 -1.94 -3.59
C GLU A 392 -21.55 -1.56 -4.23
N ALA A 393 -21.79 -0.25 -4.40
CA ALA A 393 -22.98 0.25 -5.08
C ALA A 393 -22.96 -0.10 -6.58
N LEU A 394 -21.80 -0.03 -7.22
CA LEU A 394 -21.60 -0.44 -8.61
C LEU A 394 -21.86 -1.94 -8.81
N ASN A 395 -21.31 -2.79 -7.93
CA ASN A 395 -21.54 -4.24 -7.97
C ASN A 395 -23.01 -4.59 -7.75
N SER A 396 -23.67 -3.92 -6.80
CA SER A 396 -25.10 -4.09 -6.53
C SER A 396 -25.97 -3.69 -7.72
N MET A 397 -25.60 -2.61 -8.42
CA MET A 397 -26.29 -2.17 -9.64
C MET A 397 -26.12 -3.19 -10.77
N LEU A 398 -24.91 -3.70 -11.00
CA LEU A 398 -24.63 -4.70 -12.05
C LEU A 398 -25.34 -6.02 -11.79
N MET A 399 -25.38 -6.50 -10.54
CA MET A 399 -26.10 -7.72 -10.17
C MET A 399 -27.61 -7.56 -10.34
N SER A 400 -28.18 -6.43 -9.89
CA SER A 400 -29.60 -6.13 -10.07
C SER A 400 -30.01 -6.12 -11.54
N TRP A 401 -29.11 -5.63 -12.39
CA TRP A 401 -29.38 -5.57 -13.81
C TRP A 401 -29.29 -6.93 -14.51
N TYR A 402 -28.25 -7.71 -14.20
CA TYR A 402 -28.13 -9.07 -14.71
C TYR A 402 -29.37 -9.91 -14.36
N MET A 403 -29.81 -9.84 -13.11
CA MET A 403 -31.03 -10.54 -12.64
C MET A 403 -32.28 -10.07 -13.38
N SER A 404 -32.40 -8.77 -13.64
CA SER A 404 -33.51 -8.22 -14.44
C SER A 404 -33.50 -8.77 -15.87
N GLY A 405 -32.32 -8.90 -16.49
CA GLY A 405 -32.18 -9.48 -17.83
C GLY A 405 -32.54 -10.96 -17.88
N TYR A 406 -32.05 -11.74 -16.91
CA TYR A 406 -32.36 -13.17 -16.79
C TYR A 406 -33.87 -13.43 -16.67
N HIS A 407 -34.54 -12.74 -15.74
CA HIS A 407 -35.97 -12.93 -15.52
C HIS A 407 -36.82 -12.46 -16.70
N THR A 408 -36.38 -11.42 -17.43
CA THR A 408 -37.08 -10.97 -18.64
C THR A 408 -37.01 -12.03 -19.74
N GLY A 409 -35.83 -12.60 -20.00
CA GLY A 409 -35.66 -13.67 -20.98
C GLY A 409 -36.41 -14.96 -20.60
N TYR A 410 -36.38 -15.32 -19.31
CA TYR A 410 -37.10 -16.48 -18.78
C TYR A 410 -38.62 -16.34 -18.96
N TYR A 411 -39.19 -15.17 -18.63
CA TYR A 411 -40.61 -14.91 -18.84
C TYR A 411 -40.99 -15.00 -20.32
N GLN A 412 -40.16 -14.44 -21.21
CA GLN A 412 -40.40 -14.45 -22.64
C GLN A 412 -40.38 -15.87 -23.22
N ALA A 413 -39.42 -16.69 -22.82
CA ALA A 413 -39.34 -18.09 -23.21
C ALA A 413 -40.58 -18.89 -22.77
N ILE A 414 -41.08 -18.67 -21.55
CA ILE A 414 -42.32 -19.31 -21.08
C ILE A 414 -43.54 -18.86 -21.89
N THR A 415 -43.62 -17.57 -22.22
CA THR A 415 -44.74 -17.07 -23.03
C THR A 415 -44.70 -17.62 -24.45
N ASP A 416 -43.52 -17.76 -25.05
CA ASP A 416 -43.37 -18.31 -26.39
C ASP A 416 -43.68 -19.82 -26.41
N LEU A 417 -43.27 -20.55 -25.37
CA LEU A 417 -43.63 -21.97 -25.19
C LEU A 417 -45.15 -22.15 -25.09
N LYS A 418 -45.84 -21.31 -24.33
CA LYS A 418 -47.32 -21.33 -24.20
C LYS A 418 -48.05 -20.88 -25.47
N ARG A 419 -47.39 -20.11 -26.33
CA ARG A 419 -47.96 -19.64 -27.61
C ARG A 419 -47.81 -20.67 -28.72
N ASN A 420 -46.78 -21.54 -28.62
CA ASN A 420 -46.48 -22.58 -29.60
C ASN A 420 -46.98 -23.98 -29.16
N SER A 421 -47.48 -24.14 -27.94
CA SER A 421 -48.29 -25.29 -27.48
C SER A 421 -49.77 -25.06 -27.77
#